data_AF-A0A0K1EJG9-F1
#
_entry.id   AF-A0A0K1EJG9-F1
#
_cell.length_a   1.000
_cell.length_b   1.000
_cell.length_c   1.000
_cell.angle_alpha   90.00
_cell.angle_beta   90.00
_cell.angle_gamma   90.00
#
_symmetry.space_group_name_H-M   'P 1'
#
loop_
_entity.id
_entity.type
_entity.pdbx_description
1 polymer ?
#
loop_
_entity_poly.entity_id
_entity_poly.type
_entity_poly.pdbx_seq_one_letter_code
_entity_poly.pdbx_strand_id
1 'polypeptide(L)'
;MDRPHNVVLLNRRCSPGCPDCPGGEAMSAEDAIAAVRAAASRSPVVYLGTEAFAALDLLPSLVTTAAEEGALPILMTCGALSEPLEVLEPALSALSTRGPYAVLWTLDVSHHARLDMREIKRLLRMVDRVSNAMLQVLFVLPDGAVLPSALLEAGLINRGCMLSTRRGESLSSYMRGCAGALLDLPQDASTSNAIREPTGQRTEESPSHPLSFRSLVFETTYFCNARCDHCYTSCGPDASRERLSVDDVRRVIDEATQLPNLAKNCHFAGGEATIYWHELMQMLAHADARGFSNAITTNGFWAGTLDRALRKVGELASVGVRTIELSADAMHQDYIAPGVVTNMIRAGKQLGVQIVLRVCTTRRQNAGHVVTHLAPEEQCGVTVATMPAAAIGRAALIPENDLWRKPGLPEGSCAHALNVVVAPDGRVYPCCNGGELCPSLSLGSIHEGSLQDMMSSLRPNFMLRTLVHAGPAHFASFLREAGLGAKLRDRYGSFCELCTQIFTDPELTQAVQQEVQRRAFAALLSSTAAPKGPC
;
A
#
# COMPACT_ATOMS: atom_id res chain seq x y z
N MET A 1 -25.94 11.64 -11.41
CA MET A 1 -25.70 11.40 -9.98
C MET A 1 -24.55 12.30 -9.58
N ASP A 2 -24.84 13.37 -8.83
CA ASP A 2 -23.80 14.26 -8.29
C ASP A 2 -22.92 13.45 -7.34
N ARG A 3 -21.66 13.22 -7.74
CA ARG A 3 -20.68 12.56 -6.89
C ARG A 3 -20.27 13.52 -5.77
N PRO A 4 -20.23 13.07 -4.50
CA PRO A 4 -19.87 13.94 -3.39
C PRO A 4 -18.40 14.39 -3.48
N HIS A 5 -18.15 15.69 -3.37
CA HIS A 5 -16.80 16.23 -3.32
C HIS A 5 -16.13 15.80 -1.99
N ASN A 6 -15.05 15.03 -2.06
CA ASN A 6 -14.20 14.67 -0.91
C ASN A 6 -12.94 15.56 -0.80
N VAL A 7 -12.99 16.73 -1.43
CA VAL A 7 -11.89 17.70 -1.48
C VAL A 7 -12.30 18.95 -0.73
N VAL A 8 -11.53 19.31 0.28
CA VAL A 8 -11.66 20.54 1.08
C VAL A 8 -10.46 21.44 0.73
N LEU A 9 -10.74 22.64 0.23
CA LEU A 9 -9.70 23.61 -0.14
C LEU A 9 -9.46 24.57 1.03
N LEU A 10 -8.32 24.42 1.69
CA LEU A 10 -7.86 25.27 2.80
C LEU A 10 -7.06 26.45 2.22
N ASN A 11 -7.67 27.63 2.20
CA ASN A 11 -7.09 28.91 1.78
C ASN A 11 -6.63 29.02 0.31
N ARG A 12 -6.85 30.23 -0.25
CA ARG A 12 -6.62 30.59 -1.65
C ARG A 12 -5.62 31.74 -1.78
N ARG A 13 -4.52 31.76 -1.01
CA ARG A 13 -3.57 32.88 -1.04
C ARG A 13 -2.30 32.50 -1.80
N CYS A 14 -2.43 32.35 -3.12
CA CYS A 14 -1.26 32.42 -3.98
C CYS A 14 -0.67 33.84 -3.94
N SER A 15 0.52 34.01 -4.53
CA SER A 15 1.19 35.30 -4.72
C SER A 15 0.21 36.34 -5.30
N PRO A 16 0.26 37.61 -4.85
CA PRO A 16 -0.51 38.69 -5.47
C PRO A 16 -0.21 38.74 -6.98
N GLY A 17 -1.22 38.51 -7.82
CA GLY A 17 -1.10 38.53 -9.28
C GLY A 17 -1.04 37.16 -9.98
N CYS A 18 -1.24 36.03 -9.29
CA CYS A 18 -1.37 34.73 -9.93
C CYS A 18 -2.66 34.64 -10.79
N PRO A 19 -2.56 34.49 -12.13
CA PRO A 19 -3.72 34.50 -13.02
C PRO A 19 -4.62 33.26 -12.90
N ASP A 20 -4.11 32.19 -12.29
CA ASP A 20 -4.80 30.89 -12.18
C ASP A 20 -5.38 30.59 -10.79
N CYS A 21 -5.04 31.42 -9.79
CA CYS A 21 -5.52 31.28 -8.42
C CYS A 21 -6.92 31.92 -8.28
N PRO A 22 -7.91 31.21 -7.71
CA PRO A 22 -9.30 31.66 -7.68
C PRO A 22 -9.59 32.75 -6.62
N GLY A 23 -8.66 33.71 -6.44
CA GLY A 23 -8.73 34.90 -5.57
C GLY A 23 -9.96 35.00 -4.67
N GLY A 24 -9.90 34.36 -3.49
CA GLY A 24 -11.02 34.30 -2.54
C GLY A 24 -10.56 34.43 -1.09
N GLU A 25 -11.48 34.77 -0.20
CA GLU A 25 -11.21 34.93 1.23
C GLU A 25 -10.79 33.59 1.88
N ALA A 26 -9.97 33.70 2.93
CA ALA A 26 -9.55 32.55 3.73
C ALA A 26 -10.78 31.93 4.43
N MET A 27 -10.88 30.61 4.41
CA MET A 27 -11.98 29.90 5.08
C MET A 27 -11.78 29.97 6.59
N SER A 28 -12.84 30.21 7.36
CA SER A 28 -12.76 30.20 8.82
C SER A 28 -12.41 28.80 9.34
N ALA A 29 -11.86 28.72 10.55
CA ALA A 29 -11.55 27.44 11.18
C ALA A 29 -12.80 26.56 11.36
N GLU A 30 -13.93 27.17 11.73
CA GLU A 30 -15.21 26.48 11.93
C GLU A 30 -15.76 25.90 10.62
N ASP A 31 -15.73 26.69 9.54
CA ASP A 31 -16.19 26.24 8.22
C ASP A 31 -15.30 25.13 7.66
N ALA A 32 -13.99 25.21 7.89
CA ALA A 32 -13.03 24.18 7.48
C ALA A 32 -13.32 22.83 8.16
N ILE A 33 -13.56 22.85 9.47
CA ILE A 33 -13.91 21.65 10.26
C ILE A 33 -15.25 21.07 9.80
N ALA A 34 -16.26 21.92 9.58
CA ALA A 34 -17.56 21.48 9.07
C ALA A 34 -17.46 20.83 7.69
N ALA A 35 -16.65 21.40 6.79
CA ALA A 35 -16.40 20.85 5.46
C ALA A 35 -15.68 19.50 5.52
N VAL A 36 -14.67 19.34 6.39
CA VAL A 36 -13.98 18.05 6.58
C VAL A 36 -14.94 16.99 7.12
N ARG A 37 -15.77 17.31 8.11
CA ARG A 37 -16.78 16.38 8.64
C ARG A 37 -17.77 15.94 7.56
N ALA A 38 -18.25 16.89 6.76
CA ALA A 38 -19.14 16.59 5.65
C ALA A 38 -18.48 15.72 4.57
N ALA A 39 -17.20 15.93 4.28
CA ALA A 39 -16.44 15.10 3.33
C ALA A 39 -16.16 13.70 3.88
N ALA A 40 -15.73 13.60 5.14
CA ALA A 40 -15.38 12.35 5.82
C ALA A 40 -16.58 11.41 5.98
N SER A 41 -17.76 11.95 6.29
CA SER A 41 -19.01 11.16 6.35
C SER A 41 -19.40 10.49 5.03
N ARG A 42 -18.81 10.92 3.91
CA ARG A 42 -19.14 10.46 2.54
C ARG A 42 -18.00 9.71 1.87
N SER A 43 -16.79 9.77 2.41
CA SER A 43 -15.59 9.26 1.78
C SER A 43 -14.57 8.82 2.84
N PRO A 44 -13.95 7.62 2.69
CA PRO A 44 -12.90 7.16 3.59
C PRO A 44 -11.59 7.96 3.45
N VAL A 45 -11.54 8.91 2.52
CA VAL A 45 -10.40 9.78 2.25
C VAL A 45 -10.91 11.21 2.11
N VAL A 46 -10.24 12.16 2.76
CA VAL A 46 -10.51 13.60 2.61
C VAL A 46 -9.25 14.27 2.10
N TYR A 47 -9.33 14.92 0.95
CA TYR A 47 -8.23 15.71 0.40
C TYR A 47 -8.27 17.12 0.96
N LEU A 48 -7.17 17.57 1.57
CA LEU A 48 -7.00 18.91 2.11
C LEU A 48 -6.04 19.69 1.18
N GLY A 49 -6.58 20.48 0.24
CA GLY A 49 -5.78 21.28 -0.74
C GLY A 49 -5.60 22.75 -0.35
N THR A 50 -5.07 23.67 -1.17
CA THR A 50 -3.83 23.64 -2.01
C THR A 50 -2.66 24.35 -1.31
N GLU A 51 -2.89 24.82 -0.08
CA GLU A 51 -1.92 25.48 0.79
C GLU A 51 -2.07 24.93 2.21
N ALA A 52 -2.24 23.60 2.33
CA ALA A 52 -2.30 22.92 3.64
C ALA A 52 -1.15 23.37 4.54
N PHE A 53 0.04 23.57 3.95
CA PHE A 53 1.25 24.06 4.62
C PHE A 53 1.32 25.57 4.87
N ALA A 54 0.40 26.38 4.33
CA ALA A 54 0.22 27.78 4.73
C ALA A 54 -0.82 27.94 5.85
N ALA A 55 -1.53 26.86 6.22
CA ALA A 55 -2.53 26.82 7.28
C ALA A 55 -2.13 25.83 8.39
N LEU A 56 -0.85 25.81 8.77
CA LEU A 56 -0.31 24.86 9.76
C LEU A 56 -1.08 24.86 11.08
N ASP A 57 -1.61 26.00 11.50
CA ASP A 57 -2.40 26.13 12.74
C ASP A 57 -3.74 25.38 12.69
N LEU A 58 -4.31 25.17 11.49
CA LEU A 58 -5.58 24.47 11.31
C LEU A 58 -5.41 22.97 11.13
N LEU A 59 -4.28 22.52 10.58
CA LEU A 59 -4.05 21.11 10.24
C LEU A 59 -4.30 20.13 11.40
N PRO A 60 -3.86 20.39 12.65
CA PRO A 60 -4.11 19.47 13.76
C PRO A 60 -5.59 19.19 13.98
N SER A 61 -6.43 20.23 13.94
CA SER A 61 -7.88 20.11 14.14
C SER A 61 -8.54 19.38 12.98
N LEU A 62 -8.10 19.64 11.75
CA LEU A 62 -8.65 19.00 10.55
C LEU A 62 -8.28 17.51 10.46
N VAL A 63 -7.02 17.17 10.78
CA VAL A 63 -6.57 15.78 10.84
C VAL A 63 -7.31 15.00 11.92
N THR A 64 -7.46 15.60 13.11
CA THR A 64 -8.22 14.99 14.22
C THR A 64 -9.68 14.78 13.82
N THR A 65 -10.32 15.78 13.22
CA THR A 65 -11.71 15.68 12.74
C THR A 65 -11.88 14.58 11.70
N ALA A 66 -10.98 14.50 10.71
CA ALA A 66 -11.03 13.45 9.70
C ALA A 66 -10.86 12.05 10.33
N ALA A 67 -9.92 11.91 11.27
CA ALA A 67 -9.67 10.66 11.97
C ALA A 67 -10.84 10.21 12.84
N GLU A 68 -11.50 11.13 13.57
CA GLU A 68 -12.71 10.87 14.37
C GLU A 68 -13.88 10.38 13.51
N GLU A 69 -13.99 10.87 12.28
CA GLU A 69 -14.99 10.45 11.30
C GLU A 69 -14.56 9.21 10.49
N GLY A 70 -13.41 8.61 10.81
CA GLY A 70 -12.92 7.39 10.15
C GLY A 70 -12.44 7.62 8.70
N ALA A 71 -11.99 8.83 8.35
CA ALA A 71 -11.43 9.15 7.05
C ALA A 71 -9.94 9.53 7.11
N LEU A 72 -9.18 9.16 6.09
CA LEU A 72 -7.76 9.49 5.96
C LEU A 72 -7.59 10.91 5.37
N PRO A 73 -7.07 11.88 6.12
CA PRO A 73 -6.70 13.17 5.56
C PRO A 73 -5.47 13.04 4.65
N ILE A 74 -5.61 13.50 3.40
CA ILE A 74 -4.54 13.63 2.42
C ILE A 74 -4.21 15.11 2.28
N LEU A 75 -3.07 15.52 2.83
CA LEU A 75 -2.56 16.89 2.73
C LEU A 75 -1.97 17.11 1.34
N MET A 76 -2.56 18.01 0.56
CA MET A 76 -2.06 18.35 -0.77
C MET A 76 -1.18 19.60 -0.73
N THR A 77 -0.08 19.56 -1.46
CA THR A 77 0.84 20.69 -1.65
C THR A 77 1.23 20.82 -3.12
N CYS A 78 1.41 22.05 -3.62
CA CYS A 78 1.61 22.39 -5.03
C CYS A 78 3.07 22.34 -5.52
N GLY A 79 4.02 21.78 -4.77
CA GLY A 79 5.43 21.81 -5.19
C GLY A 79 6.25 22.88 -4.52
N ALA A 80 5.66 24.06 -4.36
CA ALA A 80 6.27 25.21 -3.71
C ALA A 80 5.97 25.22 -2.21
N LEU A 81 7.00 25.42 -1.39
CA LEU A 81 6.83 25.66 0.03
C LEU A 81 6.61 27.16 0.26
N SER A 82 5.47 27.51 0.87
CA SER A 82 5.23 28.86 1.37
C SER A 82 6.06 29.15 2.62
N GLU A 83 6.38 28.10 3.39
CA GLU A 83 7.10 28.17 4.67
C GLU A 83 8.48 27.50 4.58
N PRO A 84 9.50 27.97 5.32
CA PRO A 84 10.79 27.30 5.42
C PRO A 84 10.69 25.87 5.97
N LEU A 85 11.59 24.99 5.54
CA LEU A 85 11.63 23.59 6.00
C LEU A 85 11.77 23.46 7.52
N GLU A 86 12.47 24.42 8.15
CA GLU A 86 12.70 24.50 9.59
C GLU A 86 11.39 24.69 10.39
N VAL A 87 10.35 25.23 9.75
CA VAL A 87 9.01 25.41 10.33
C VAL A 87 8.14 24.18 10.06
N LEU A 88 8.24 23.63 8.84
CA LEU A 88 7.38 22.53 8.39
C LEU A 88 7.70 21.19 9.04
N GLU A 89 8.99 20.86 9.21
CA GLU A 89 9.40 19.56 9.74
C GLU A 89 8.88 19.31 11.17
N PRO A 90 9.02 20.24 12.14
CA PRO A 90 8.43 20.08 13.46
C PRO A 90 6.90 20.03 13.44
N ALA A 91 6.24 20.85 12.60
CA ALA A 91 4.78 20.90 12.51
C ALA A 91 4.19 19.57 12.02
N LEU A 92 4.75 19.02 10.93
CA LEU A 92 4.36 17.70 10.42
C LEU A 92 4.68 16.58 11.42
N SER A 93 5.78 16.69 12.15
CA SER A 93 6.13 15.71 13.18
C SER A 93 5.13 15.72 14.32
N ALA A 94 4.64 16.88 14.72
CA ALA A 94 3.59 17.01 15.73
C ALA A 94 2.26 16.41 15.23
N LEU A 95 1.92 16.53 13.94
CA LEU A 95 0.70 15.93 13.36
C LEU A 95 0.68 14.40 13.49
N SER A 96 1.85 13.74 13.47
CA SER A 96 1.92 12.28 13.61
C SER A 96 1.31 11.76 14.91
N THR A 97 1.27 12.59 15.95
CA THR A 97 0.66 12.28 17.25
C THR A 97 -0.87 12.42 17.28
N ARG A 98 -1.46 13.05 16.25
CA ARG A 98 -2.90 13.37 16.15
C ARG A 98 -3.69 12.36 15.32
N GLY A 99 -3.00 11.48 14.59
CA GLY A 99 -3.61 10.45 13.77
C GLY A 99 -2.84 10.21 12.48
N PRO A 100 -3.14 9.11 11.77
CA PRO A 100 -2.53 8.85 10.47
C PRO A 100 -2.99 9.90 9.45
N TYR A 101 -2.05 10.42 8.68
CA TYR A 101 -2.28 11.29 7.53
C TYR A 101 -1.32 10.91 6.41
N ALA A 102 -1.67 11.25 5.17
CA ALA A 102 -0.78 11.13 4.02
C ALA A 102 -0.52 12.51 3.40
N VAL A 103 0.62 12.65 2.73
CA VAL A 103 0.93 13.85 1.95
C VAL A 103 0.86 13.47 0.48
N LEU A 104 -0.04 14.10 -0.26
CA LEU A 104 -0.08 14.03 -1.71
C LEU A 104 0.65 15.23 -2.28
N TRP A 105 1.81 14.98 -2.85
CA TRP A 105 2.56 16.05 -3.45
C TRP A 105 2.16 16.25 -4.90
N THR A 106 1.57 17.40 -5.19
CA THR A 106 1.16 17.76 -6.54
C THR A 106 2.24 18.61 -7.20
N LEU A 107 2.72 18.18 -8.36
CA LEU A 107 3.71 18.87 -9.16
C LEU A 107 3.08 19.27 -10.48
N ASP A 108 2.94 20.58 -10.67
CA ASP A 108 2.46 21.18 -11.90
C ASP A 108 3.65 21.47 -12.82
N VAL A 109 3.89 20.58 -13.80
CA VAL A 109 5.04 20.76 -14.69
C VAL A 109 4.82 21.88 -15.72
N SER A 110 3.60 22.42 -15.85
CA SER A 110 3.31 23.50 -16.79
C SER A 110 3.76 24.87 -16.25
N HIS A 111 3.69 25.06 -14.93
CA HIS A 111 4.06 26.31 -14.26
C HIS A 111 5.51 26.35 -13.78
N HIS A 112 6.14 25.19 -13.59
CA HIS A 112 7.55 25.11 -13.21
C HIS A 112 8.45 25.01 -14.44
N ALA A 113 8.78 26.16 -15.05
CA ALA A 113 9.70 26.26 -16.18
C ALA A 113 11.05 25.52 -15.97
N ARG A 114 11.44 25.28 -14.70
CA ARG A 114 12.44 24.30 -14.28
C ARG A 114 12.06 23.75 -12.91
N LEU A 115 11.72 22.46 -12.82
CA LEU A 115 11.65 21.76 -11.53
C LEU A 115 13.03 21.83 -10.85
N ASP A 116 13.17 22.56 -9.73
CA ASP A 116 14.43 22.54 -8.97
C ASP A 116 14.56 21.19 -8.25
N MET A 117 15.32 20.29 -8.88
CA MET A 117 15.57 18.96 -8.35
C MET A 117 16.25 18.96 -6.98
N ARG A 118 16.95 20.04 -6.58
CA ARG A 118 17.54 20.15 -5.24
C ARG A 118 16.47 20.38 -4.19
N GLU A 119 15.56 21.32 -4.46
CA GLU A 119 14.41 21.60 -3.60
C GLU A 119 13.50 20.38 -3.51
N ILE A 120 13.26 19.72 -4.65
CA ILE A 120 12.44 18.51 -4.69
C ILE A 120 13.02 17.40 -3.81
N LYS A 121 14.32 17.13 -3.96
CA LYS A 121 15.01 16.13 -3.13
C LYS A 121 15.07 16.51 -1.65
N ARG A 122 15.04 17.80 -1.30
CA ARG A 122 14.96 18.24 0.11
C ARG A 122 13.58 17.95 0.69
N LEU A 123 12.52 18.31 -0.04
CA LEU A 123 11.15 18.10 0.39
C LEU A 123 10.80 16.60 0.50
N LEU A 124 11.20 15.79 -0.47
CA LEU A 124 11.03 14.32 -0.40
C LEU A 124 11.70 13.72 0.84
N ARG A 125 12.89 14.20 1.23
CA ARG A 125 13.57 13.73 2.45
C ARG A 125 12.88 14.19 3.72
N MET A 126 12.19 15.32 3.72
CA MET A 126 11.39 15.75 4.86
C MET A 126 10.14 14.87 4.99
N VAL A 127 9.38 14.69 3.91
CA VAL A 127 8.16 13.86 3.92
C VAL A 127 8.49 12.41 4.30
N ASP A 128 9.56 11.83 3.76
CA ASP A 128 10.07 10.48 4.11
C ASP A 128 10.44 10.34 5.59
N ARG A 129 10.86 11.42 6.25
CA ARG A 129 11.21 11.41 7.68
C ARG A 129 10.02 11.60 8.61
N VAL A 130 8.98 12.29 8.15
CA VAL A 130 7.95 12.85 9.04
C VAL A 130 6.57 12.25 8.80
N SER A 131 6.27 11.81 7.58
CA SER A 131 5.01 11.14 7.30
C SER A 131 5.09 9.69 7.75
N ASN A 132 4.03 9.22 8.42
CA ASN A 132 3.85 7.80 8.73
C ASN A 132 3.40 7.01 7.48
N ALA A 133 3.55 7.59 6.29
CA ALA A 133 2.88 7.15 5.10
C ALA A 133 3.77 7.03 3.86
N MET A 134 3.40 6.13 2.96
CA MET A 134 4.09 6.04 1.67
C MET A 134 3.87 7.34 0.89
N LEU A 135 4.99 7.88 0.40
CA LEU A 135 5.05 9.09 -0.41
C LEU A 135 4.19 8.95 -1.67
N GLN A 136 3.21 9.85 -1.82
CA GLN A 136 2.40 9.95 -3.03
C GLN A 136 2.77 11.23 -3.78
N VAL A 137 2.97 11.11 -5.10
CA VAL A 137 3.26 12.24 -5.96
C VAL A 137 2.31 12.20 -7.16
N LEU A 138 1.61 13.30 -7.39
CA LEU A 138 0.73 13.52 -8.53
C LEU A 138 1.37 14.55 -9.47
N PHE A 139 1.62 14.15 -10.71
CA PHE A 139 2.05 15.03 -11.79
C PHE A 139 0.86 15.44 -12.63
N VAL A 140 0.64 16.75 -12.76
CA VAL A 140 -0.27 17.31 -13.76
C VAL A 140 0.57 17.66 -14.98
N LEU A 141 0.36 16.91 -16.06
CA LEU A 141 1.12 16.99 -17.30
C LEU A 141 0.29 17.69 -18.39
N PRO A 142 0.85 18.73 -19.05
CA PRO A 142 0.33 19.22 -20.33
C PRO A 142 0.38 18.14 -21.41
N ASP A 143 -0.34 18.38 -22.49
CA ASP A 143 -0.29 17.49 -23.66
C ASP A 143 1.13 17.42 -24.23
N GLY A 144 1.62 16.18 -24.44
CA GLY A 144 2.96 15.90 -24.95
C GLY A 144 4.08 15.94 -23.91
N ALA A 145 3.81 16.34 -22.66
CA ALA A 145 4.82 16.33 -21.59
C ALA A 145 5.09 14.91 -21.06
N VAL A 146 6.31 14.69 -20.57
CA VAL A 146 6.78 13.43 -20.00
C VAL A 146 7.33 13.63 -18.58
N LEU A 147 7.40 12.55 -17.81
CA LEU A 147 8.03 12.58 -16.50
C LEU A 147 9.55 12.82 -16.63
N PRO A 148 10.16 13.70 -15.81
CA PRO A 148 11.59 13.93 -15.86
C PRO A 148 12.40 12.69 -15.47
N SER A 149 13.33 12.23 -16.32
CA SER A 149 14.15 11.03 -16.04
C SER A 149 14.95 11.15 -14.74
N ALA A 150 15.53 12.34 -14.47
CA ALA A 150 16.29 12.60 -13.24
C ALA A 150 15.47 12.42 -11.95
N LEU A 151 14.13 12.53 -12.04
CA LEU A 151 13.22 12.23 -10.94
C LEU A 151 12.97 10.72 -10.85
N LEU A 152 12.69 10.06 -11.98
CA LEU A 152 12.47 8.61 -12.04
C LEU A 152 13.68 7.81 -11.55
N GLU A 153 14.89 8.38 -11.63
CA GLU A 153 16.13 7.82 -11.11
C GLU A 153 16.42 8.17 -9.63
N ALA A 154 15.64 9.09 -9.03
CA ALA A 154 15.90 9.53 -7.67
C ALA A 154 15.65 8.41 -6.66
N GLY A 155 16.60 8.18 -5.75
CA GLY A 155 16.50 7.09 -4.76
C GLY A 155 15.29 7.17 -3.83
N LEU A 156 14.71 8.35 -3.58
CA LEU A 156 13.46 8.47 -2.80
C LEU A 156 12.26 7.92 -3.56
N ILE A 157 12.20 8.20 -4.87
CA ILE A 157 11.17 7.64 -5.74
C ILE A 157 11.31 6.13 -5.83
N ASN A 158 12.54 5.59 -5.82
CA ASN A 158 12.79 4.16 -5.97
C ASN A 158 12.82 3.38 -4.65
N ARG A 159 12.41 3.97 -3.51
CA ARG A 159 12.40 3.29 -2.20
C ARG A 159 11.01 3.15 -1.59
N GLY A 160 9.95 3.33 -2.38
CA GLY A 160 8.56 3.21 -1.91
C GLY A 160 7.77 4.48 -2.20
N CYS A 161 7.32 4.66 -3.43
CA CYS A 161 6.57 5.82 -3.86
C CYS A 161 5.44 5.44 -4.82
N MET A 162 4.31 6.14 -4.71
CA MET A 162 3.25 6.09 -5.71
C MET A 162 3.26 7.36 -6.55
N LEU A 163 3.60 7.20 -7.82
CA LEU A 163 3.61 8.27 -8.81
C LEU A 163 2.34 8.15 -9.63
N SER A 164 1.50 9.17 -9.64
CA SER A 164 0.35 9.24 -10.52
C SER A 164 0.53 10.40 -11.50
N THR A 165 0.11 10.21 -12.74
CA THR A 165 0.10 11.28 -13.73
C THR A 165 -1.33 11.55 -14.17
N ARG A 166 -1.63 12.80 -14.47
CA ARG A 166 -2.93 13.25 -14.96
C ARG A 166 -2.74 14.30 -16.04
N ARG A 167 -3.69 14.35 -16.97
CA ARG A 167 -3.75 15.41 -17.97
C ARG A 167 -4.37 16.65 -17.36
N GLY A 168 -3.73 17.80 -17.55
CA GLY A 168 -4.30 19.08 -17.15
C GLY A 168 -3.39 20.25 -17.50
N GLU A 169 -3.99 21.42 -17.74
CA GLU A 169 -3.25 22.66 -17.96
C GLU A 169 -2.66 23.23 -16.67
N SER A 170 -3.36 23.02 -15.54
CA SER A 170 -2.88 23.37 -14.21
C SER A 170 -3.48 22.48 -13.13
N LEU A 171 -2.85 22.44 -11.95
CA LEU A 171 -3.42 21.78 -10.77
C LEU A 171 -4.82 22.32 -10.46
N SER A 172 -5.01 23.63 -10.48
CA SER A 172 -6.31 24.24 -10.18
C SER A 172 -7.36 23.87 -11.22
N SER A 173 -7.01 23.80 -12.51
CA SER A 173 -7.89 23.33 -13.57
C SER A 173 -8.30 21.86 -13.36
N TYR A 174 -7.33 21.00 -13.05
CA TYR A 174 -7.56 19.60 -12.72
C TYR A 174 -8.50 19.46 -11.51
N MET A 175 -8.24 20.19 -10.42
CA MET A 175 -9.05 20.13 -9.20
C MET A 175 -10.49 20.62 -9.41
N ARG A 176 -10.72 21.63 -10.26
CA ARG A 176 -12.06 22.13 -10.61
C ARG A 176 -12.85 21.16 -11.51
N GLY A 177 -12.15 20.45 -12.40
CA GLY A 177 -12.76 19.44 -13.27
C GLY A 177 -13.01 18.09 -12.59
N CYS A 178 -12.34 17.82 -11.48
CA CYS A 178 -12.51 16.59 -10.71
C CYS A 178 -13.78 16.63 -9.84
N ALA A 179 -14.92 16.34 -10.45
CA ALA A 179 -16.18 16.03 -9.75
C ALA A 179 -16.11 14.71 -8.95
N GLY A 180 -15.23 14.64 -7.95
CA GLY A 180 -15.31 13.63 -6.87
C GLY A 180 -14.37 12.41 -6.94
N ALA A 181 -13.21 12.47 -7.59
CA ALA A 181 -12.14 11.47 -7.36
C ALA A 181 -10.79 12.04 -7.82
N LEU A 182 -10.09 12.77 -6.93
CA LEU A 182 -8.80 13.36 -7.29
C LEU A 182 -7.74 12.29 -7.61
N LEU A 183 -7.99 11.10 -7.10
CA LEU A 183 -7.35 9.87 -7.48
C LEU A 183 -8.45 8.81 -7.39
N ASP A 184 -8.76 8.11 -8.49
CA ASP A 184 -8.98 6.67 -8.37
C ASP A 184 -7.63 6.13 -7.90
N LEU A 185 -7.31 6.34 -6.62
CA LEU A 185 -6.30 5.54 -5.98
C LEU A 185 -6.84 4.12 -6.16
N PRO A 186 -6.03 3.19 -6.67
CA PRO A 186 -6.42 1.80 -6.58
C PRO A 186 -6.73 1.59 -5.10
N GLN A 187 -7.97 1.22 -4.77
CA GLN A 187 -8.36 0.92 -3.39
C GLN A 187 -7.42 -0.15 -2.79
N ASP A 188 -6.67 -0.84 -3.66
CA ASP A 188 -5.95 -2.06 -3.40
C ASP A 188 -4.47 -2.02 -3.81
N ALA A 189 -3.92 -0.92 -4.34
CA ALA A 189 -2.47 -0.93 -4.54
C ALA A 189 -1.79 -0.88 -3.18
N SER A 190 -1.12 -1.99 -2.83
CA SER A 190 -0.13 -2.24 -1.76
C SER A 190 0.79 -1.06 -1.43
N THR A 191 0.15 -0.04 -0.94
CA THR A 191 0.70 1.10 -0.26
C THR A 191 0.16 0.93 1.15
N SER A 192 1.06 0.93 2.12
CA SER A 192 0.72 1.41 3.45
C SER A 192 -0.17 2.65 3.23
N ASN A 193 -1.45 2.57 3.56
CA ASN A 193 -2.18 3.37 4.55
C ASN A 193 -3.63 3.42 4.08
N ALA A 194 -4.64 3.70 4.86
CA ALA A 194 -4.87 3.67 6.29
C ALA A 194 -6.39 3.97 6.38
N ILE A 195 -7.02 3.51 7.45
CA ILE A 195 -8.36 3.90 7.89
C ILE A 195 -9.53 3.30 7.07
N ARG A 196 -10.07 2.20 7.62
CA ARG A 196 -11.51 1.97 7.74
C ARG A 196 -11.73 1.34 9.11
N GLU A 197 -12.33 2.07 10.05
CA GLU A 197 -13.19 1.38 11.00
C GLU A 197 -14.45 0.97 10.20
N PRO A 198 -14.92 -0.28 10.28
CA PRO A 198 -16.24 -0.61 9.78
C PRO A 198 -17.25 0.15 10.64
N THR A 199 -18.14 0.91 10.01
CA THR A 199 -19.36 1.46 10.62
C THR A 199 -20.30 0.32 11.02
N GLY A 200 -19.93 -0.43 12.05
CA GLY A 200 -20.85 -1.16 12.91
C GLY A 200 -21.04 -0.34 14.16
N GLN A 201 -22.29 -0.10 14.56
CA GLN A 201 -22.61 0.56 15.83
C GLN A 201 -21.76 -0.06 16.94
N ARG A 202 -20.97 0.77 17.64
CA ARG A 202 -20.29 0.38 18.88
C ARG A 202 -21.37 0.02 19.89
N THR A 203 -21.68 -1.27 20.00
CA THR A 203 -22.32 -1.82 21.19
C THR A 203 -21.26 -1.84 22.29
N GLU A 204 -21.56 -1.23 23.43
CA GLU A 204 -20.66 -0.97 24.57
C GLU A 204 -20.04 -2.22 25.25
N GLU A 205 -20.12 -3.41 24.64
CA GLU A 205 -19.73 -4.68 25.26
C GLU A 205 -18.71 -5.48 24.43
N SER A 206 -17.50 -4.94 24.23
CA SER A 206 -16.27 -5.76 24.29
C SER A 206 -15.00 -4.89 24.25
N PRO A 207 -14.09 -4.97 25.24
CA PRO A 207 -12.84 -4.24 25.23
C PRO A 207 -11.75 -4.96 24.39
N SER A 208 -10.83 -4.19 23.77
CA SER A 208 -9.51 -4.56 23.17
C SER A 208 -9.41 -4.89 21.65
N HIS A 209 -8.97 -3.88 20.88
CA HIS A 209 -8.43 -3.87 19.50
C HIS A 209 -8.63 -5.11 18.58
N PRO A 210 -9.69 -5.15 17.75
CA PRO A 210 -9.79 -6.11 16.64
C PRO A 210 -8.84 -5.74 15.50
N LEU A 211 -8.05 -6.71 15.02
CA LEU A 211 -7.24 -6.54 13.80
C LEU A 211 -8.18 -6.43 12.60
N SER A 212 -7.93 -5.46 11.72
CA SER A 212 -8.68 -5.29 10.47
C SER A 212 -7.85 -5.68 9.26
N PHE A 213 -8.48 -6.31 8.28
CA PHE A 213 -7.85 -6.86 7.08
C PHE A 213 -8.41 -6.18 5.83
N ARG A 214 -7.52 -5.80 4.91
CA ARG A 214 -7.90 -5.04 3.72
C ARG A 214 -8.42 -5.90 2.59
N SER A 215 -7.77 -7.04 2.39
CA SER A 215 -8.09 -7.91 1.27
C SER A 215 -8.01 -9.37 1.68
N LEU A 216 -8.85 -10.16 1.03
CA LEU A 216 -8.66 -11.60 0.90
C LEU A 216 -7.82 -11.85 -0.35
N VAL A 217 -6.58 -12.27 -0.15
CA VAL A 217 -5.61 -12.50 -1.22
C VAL A 217 -5.52 -14.00 -1.49
N PHE A 218 -5.62 -14.38 -2.76
CA PHE A 218 -5.41 -15.73 -3.21
C PHE A 218 -4.13 -15.81 -4.03
N GLU A 219 -3.10 -16.43 -3.49
CA GLU A 219 -1.94 -16.88 -4.25
C GLU A 219 -2.34 -18.21 -4.91
N THR A 220 -2.87 -18.14 -6.14
CA THR A 220 -3.60 -19.26 -6.75
C THR A 220 -2.73 -20.44 -7.17
N THR A 221 -1.43 -20.21 -7.39
CA THR A 221 -0.47 -21.21 -7.86
C THR A 221 0.97 -20.78 -7.55
N TYR A 222 1.92 -21.71 -7.48
CA TYR A 222 3.35 -21.39 -7.51
C TYR A 222 3.96 -21.37 -8.92
N PHE A 223 3.22 -21.84 -9.93
CA PHE A 223 3.71 -21.88 -11.30
C PHE A 223 3.70 -20.49 -11.94
N CYS A 224 4.81 -20.12 -12.58
CA CYS A 224 4.93 -18.90 -13.38
C CYS A 224 5.69 -19.21 -14.68
N ASN A 225 5.37 -18.49 -15.74
CA ASN A 225 6.11 -18.54 -17.00
C ASN A 225 7.43 -17.73 -16.96
N ALA A 226 7.70 -16.99 -15.88
CA ALA A 226 8.91 -16.19 -15.68
C ALA A 226 9.71 -16.66 -14.45
N ARG A 227 11.01 -16.38 -14.44
CA ARG A 227 11.92 -16.69 -13.32
C ARG A 227 12.61 -15.41 -12.83
N CYS A 228 11.83 -14.40 -12.47
CA CYS A 228 12.35 -13.10 -12.06
C CYS A 228 13.25 -13.21 -10.82
N ASP A 229 14.36 -12.48 -10.80
CA ASP A 229 15.38 -12.54 -9.74
C ASP A 229 14.87 -12.05 -8.38
N HIS A 230 13.95 -11.08 -8.35
CA HIS A 230 13.39 -10.54 -7.11
C HIS A 230 12.15 -11.29 -6.58
N CYS A 231 11.74 -12.40 -7.21
CA CYS A 231 10.51 -13.09 -6.81
C CYS A 231 10.62 -13.64 -5.38
N TYR A 232 9.87 -13.04 -4.47
CA TYR A 232 9.97 -13.34 -3.04
C TYR A 232 9.41 -14.72 -2.69
N THR A 233 8.37 -15.20 -3.39
CA THR A 233 7.85 -16.58 -3.24
C THR A 233 8.63 -17.63 -4.04
N SER A 234 9.67 -17.23 -4.77
CA SER A 234 10.46 -18.12 -5.63
C SER A 234 9.62 -18.91 -6.67
N CYS A 235 8.47 -18.37 -7.09
CA CYS A 235 7.64 -18.93 -8.16
C CYS A 235 8.38 -19.03 -9.50
N GLY A 236 7.99 -19.95 -10.37
CA GLY A 236 8.66 -20.13 -11.66
C GLY A 236 8.23 -21.38 -12.43
N PRO A 237 8.87 -21.66 -13.57
CA PRO A 237 8.49 -22.79 -14.41
C PRO A 237 8.73 -24.16 -13.75
N ASP A 238 9.72 -24.20 -12.85
CA ASP A 238 10.15 -25.40 -12.12
C ASP A 238 9.65 -25.41 -10.66
N ALA A 239 8.74 -24.50 -10.29
CA ALA A 239 8.14 -24.48 -8.97
C ALA A 239 7.08 -25.59 -8.80
N SER A 240 6.58 -25.76 -7.57
CA SER A 240 5.47 -26.67 -7.27
C SER A 240 4.28 -26.42 -8.20
N ARG A 241 3.59 -27.51 -8.57
CA ARG A 241 2.35 -27.46 -9.36
C ARG A 241 1.09 -27.39 -8.49
N GLU A 242 1.27 -27.25 -7.18
CA GLU A 242 0.18 -26.95 -6.25
C GLU A 242 -0.55 -25.67 -6.69
N ARG A 243 -1.86 -25.72 -6.49
CA ARG A 243 -2.79 -24.68 -6.89
C ARG A 243 -4.06 -24.82 -6.07
N LEU A 244 -4.70 -23.68 -5.83
CA LEU A 244 -6.03 -23.66 -5.26
C LEU A 244 -7.06 -24.15 -6.27
N SER A 245 -7.99 -24.98 -5.81
CA SER A 245 -9.15 -25.38 -6.63
C SER A 245 -10.17 -24.23 -6.68
N VAL A 246 -10.97 -24.18 -7.75
CA VAL A 246 -12.08 -23.22 -7.85
C VAL A 246 -13.04 -23.36 -6.68
N ASP A 247 -13.33 -24.60 -6.26
CA ASP A 247 -14.31 -24.86 -5.19
C ASP A 247 -13.78 -24.45 -3.81
N ASP A 248 -12.49 -24.62 -3.54
CA ASP A 248 -11.86 -24.10 -2.32
C ASP A 248 -11.96 -22.58 -2.25
N VAL A 249 -11.60 -21.89 -3.35
CA VAL A 249 -11.68 -20.42 -3.41
C VAL A 249 -13.12 -19.94 -3.21
N ARG A 250 -14.09 -20.58 -3.88
CA ARG A 250 -15.52 -20.25 -3.72
C ARG A 250 -15.98 -20.36 -2.28
N ARG A 251 -15.63 -21.46 -1.62
CA ARG A 251 -15.97 -21.69 -0.21
C ARG A 251 -15.33 -20.67 0.70
N VAL A 252 -14.04 -20.36 0.51
CA VAL A 252 -13.35 -19.34 1.33
C VAL A 252 -13.97 -17.96 1.13
N ILE A 253 -14.36 -17.59 -0.09
CA ILE A 253 -15.09 -16.34 -0.35
C ILE A 253 -16.43 -16.33 0.40
N ASP A 254 -17.18 -17.44 0.37
CA ASP A 254 -18.45 -17.58 1.10
C ASP A 254 -18.25 -17.37 2.60
N GLU A 255 -17.24 -18.02 3.20
CA GLU A 255 -16.88 -17.85 4.61
C GLU A 255 -16.46 -16.40 4.92
N ALA A 256 -15.68 -15.78 4.03
CA ALA A 256 -15.23 -14.39 4.16
C ALA A 256 -16.36 -13.36 4.11
N THR A 257 -17.54 -13.69 3.57
CA THR A 257 -18.72 -12.81 3.65
C THR A 257 -19.12 -12.52 5.10
N GLN A 258 -18.87 -13.47 6.01
CA GLN A 258 -19.27 -13.40 7.42
C GLN A 258 -18.23 -12.73 8.33
N LEU A 259 -17.06 -12.36 7.81
CA LEU A 259 -15.99 -11.71 8.58
C LEU A 259 -16.22 -10.18 8.66
N PRO A 260 -16.52 -9.62 9.85
CA PRO A 260 -16.83 -8.19 10.00
C PRO A 260 -15.59 -7.29 9.93
N ASN A 261 -14.41 -7.84 10.21
CA ASN A 261 -13.13 -7.15 10.23
C ASN A 261 -12.34 -7.31 8.92
N LEU A 262 -12.95 -7.87 7.87
CA LEU A 262 -12.38 -8.03 6.54
C LEU A 262 -13.14 -7.15 5.56
N ALA A 263 -12.43 -6.22 4.92
CA ALA A 263 -13.00 -5.45 3.83
C ALA A 263 -13.33 -6.36 2.63
N LYS A 264 -14.43 -6.05 1.94
CA LYS A 264 -14.93 -6.83 0.81
C LYS A 264 -14.13 -6.57 -0.46
N ASN A 265 -12.84 -6.92 -0.41
CA ASN A 265 -11.93 -6.90 -1.55
C ASN A 265 -11.22 -8.24 -1.70
N CYS A 266 -11.22 -8.78 -2.91
CA CYS A 266 -10.46 -9.96 -3.30
C CYS A 266 -9.31 -9.58 -4.24
N HIS A 267 -8.12 -10.10 -3.95
CA HIS A 267 -6.94 -9.90 -4.80
C HIS A 267 -6.42 -11.26 -5.24
N PHE A 268 -6.40 -11.49 -6.56
CA PHE A 268 -5.87 -12.72 -7.13
C PHE A 268 -4.44 -12.51 -7.64
N ALA A 269 -3.54 -13.34 -7.14
CA ALA A 269 -2.13 -13.39 -7.46
C ALA A 269 -1.66 -14.86 -7.50
N GLY A 270 -0.38 -15.12 -7.23
CA GLY A 270 0.30 -16.40 -7.46
C GLY A 270 1.51 -16.21 -8.36
N GLY A 271 2.20 -17.29 -8.68
CA GLY A 271 3.27 -17.28 -9.68
C GLY A 271 2.84 -16.52 -10.93
N GLU A 272 1.86 -17.02 -11.67
CA GLU A 272 1.09 -16.21 -12.62
C GLU A 272 -0.34 -16.76 -12.75
N ALA A 273 -1.30 -16.15 -12.06
CA ALA A 273 -2.69 -16.59 -12.02
C ALA A 273 -3.34 -16.64 -13.42
N THR A 274 -2.96 -15.71 -14.31
CA THR A 274 -3.58 -15.58 -15.63
C THR A 274 -3.20 -16.70 -16.61
N ILE A 275 -2.26 -17.59 -16.24
CA ILE A 275 -2.03 -18.86 -16.94
C ILE A 275 -3.29 -19.74 -16.89
N TYR A 276 -3.97 -19.78 -15.74
CA TYR A 276 -5.18 -20.58 -15.53
C TYR A 276 -6.45 -19.74 -15.73
N TRP A 277 -6.52 -19.07 -16.89
CA TRP A 277 -7.52 -18.04 -17.18
C TRP A 277 -8.97 -18.45 -16.88
N HIS A 278 -9.39 -19.64 -17.32
CA HIS A 278 -10.78 -20.11 -17.13
C HIS A 278 -11.14 -20.33 -15.65
N GLU A 279 -10.19 -20.79 -14.82
CA GLU A 279 -10.39 -20.99 -13.39
C GLU A 279 -10.40 -19.63 -12.67
N LEU A 280 -9.46 -18.76 -12.99
CA LEU A 280 -9.40 -17.38 -12.48
C LEU A 280 -10.71 -16.63 -12.73
N MET A 281 -11.25 -16.70 -13.95
CA MET A 281 -12.52 -16.04 -14.30
C MET A 281 -13.70 -16.56 -13.48
N GLN A 282 -13.74 -17.86 -13.16
CA GLN A 282 -14.78 -18.42 -12.30
C GLN A 282 -14.66 -17.95 -10.84
N MET A 283 -13.43 -17.84 -10.33
CA MET A 283 -13.16 -17.35 -8.98
C MET A 283 -13.54 -15.87 -8.85
N LEU A 284 -13.13 -15.03 -9.80
CA LEU A 284 -13.46 -13.60 -9.87
C LEU A 284 -14.98 -13.38 -9.96
N ALA A 285 -15.67 -14.10 -10.85
CA ALA A 285 -17.12 -13.99 -11.00
C ALA A 285 -17.86 -14.38 -9.71
N HIS A 286 -17.34 -15.35 -8.95
CA HIS A 286 -17.92 -15.72 -7.67
C HIS A 286 -17.72 -14.64 -6.61
N ALA A 287 -16.52 -14.05 -6.53
CA ALA A 287 -16.24 -12.93 -5.63
C ALA A 287 -17.16 -11.73 -5.90
N ASP A 288 -17.30 -11.33 -7.18
CA ASP A 288 -18.17 -10.23 -7.61
C ASP A 288 -19.64 -10.48 -7.22
N ALA A 289 -20.13 -11.72 -7.41
CA ALA A 289 -21.47 -12.12 -7.01
C ALA A 289 -21.73 -12.07 -5.49
N ARG A 290 -20.69 -12.05 -4.65
CA ARG A 290 -20.79 -11.85 -3.18
C ARG A 290 -20.58 -10.40 -2.75
N GLY A 291 -20.44 -9.47 -3.70
CA GLY A 291 -20.20 -8.06 -3.41
C GLY A 291 -18.76 -7.74 -3.02
N PHE A 292 -17.79 -8.60 -3.37
CA PHE A 292 -16.38 -8.23 -3.29
C PHE A 292 -15.97 -7.44 -4.53
N SER A 293 -15.16 -6.40 -4.34
CA SER A 293 -14.36 -5.85 -5.44
C SER A 293 -13.24 -6.82 -5.81
N ASN A 294 -12.80 -6.79 -7.06
CA ASN A 294 -11.72 -7.65 -7.54
C ASN A 294 -10.54 -6.84 -8.06
N ALA A 295 -9.34 -7.30 -7.69
CA ALA A 295 -8.07 -6.89 -8.26
C ALA A 295 -7.23 -8.12 -8.65
N ILE A 296 -6.32 -7.95 -9.62
CA ILE A 296 -5.34 -8.98 -9.97
C ILE A 296 -3.92 -8.42 -10.02
N THR A 297 -2.93 -9.26 -9.73
CA THR A 297 -1.53 -9.01 -10.08
C THR A 297 -1.10 -9.96 -11.19
N THR A 298 -0.44 -9.43 -12.22
CA THR A 298 0.01 -10.21 -13.38
C THR A 298 1.26 -9.61 -14.01
N ASN A 299 2.08 -10.46 -14.63
CA ASN A 299 3.17 -10.07 -15.52
C ASN A 299 2.68 -9.69 -16.93
N GLY A 300 1.41 -9.95 -17.25
CA GLY A 300 0.77 -9.49 -18.49
C GLY A 300 1.21 -10.21 -19.77
N PHE A 301 1.88 -11.38 -19.69
CA PHE A 301 2.42 -12.10 -20.86
C PHE A 301 1.40 -12.32 -22.01
N TRP A 302 0.10 -12.32 -21.70
CA TRP A 302 -0.99 -12.48 -22.64
C TRP A 302 -1.30 -11.23 -23.49
N ALA A 303 -0.77 -10.06 -23.15
CA ALA A 303 -1.01 -8.76 -23.79
C ALA A 303 0.03 -8.39 -24.86
N GLY A 304 0.52 -9.38 -25.63
CA GLY A 304 1.52 -9.16 -26.68
C GLY A 304 1.06 -8.28 -27.86
N THR A 305 -0.24 -7.99 -27.97
CA THR A 305 -0.82 -7.03 -28.94
C THR A 305 -1.94 -6.25 -28.26
N LEU A 306 -2.26 -5.05 -28.75
CA LEU A 306 -3.36 -4.25 -28.23
C LEU A 306 -4.71 -4.99 -28.30
N ASP A 307 -5.02 -5.69 -29.40
CA ASP A 307 -6.28 -6.43 -29.53
C ASP A 307 -6.42 -7.55 -28.50
N ARG A 308 -5.32 -8.26 -28.21
CA ARG A 308 -5.30 -9.27 -27.14
C ARG A 308 -5.50 -8.61 -25.77
N ALA A 309 -4.83 -7.49 -25.54
CA ALA A 309 -4.96 -6.73 -24.30
C ALA A 309 -6.40 -6.26 -24.08
N LEU A 310 -7.03 -5.65 -25.10
CA LEU A 310 -8.42 -5.19 -25.06
C LEU A 310 -9.39 -6.33 -24.75
N ARG A 311 -9.28 -7.47 -25.44
CA ARG A 311 -10.16 -8.62 -25.17
C ARG A 311 -10.02 -9.12 -23.73
N LYS A 312 -8.79 -9.33 -23.27
CA LYS A 312 -8.51 -9.92 -21.96
C LYS A 312 -8.81 -8.96 -20.81
N VAL A 313 -8.50 -7.68 -20.94
CA VAL A 313 -8.91 -6.64 -19.98
C VAL A 313 -10.43 -6.51 -19.95
N GLY A 314 -11.10 -6.57 -21.11
CA GLY A 314 -12.56 -6.54 -21.19
C GLY A 314 -13.22 -7.75 -20.51
N GLU A 315 -12.66 -8.95 -20.68
CA GLU A 315 -13.07 -10.16 -19.95
C GLU A 315 -12.95 -9.93 -18.43
N LEU A 316 -11.80 -9.47 -17.93
CA LEU A 316 -11.60 -9.18 -16.51
C LEU A 316 -12.59 -8.13 -15.98
N ALA A 317 -12.82 -7.05 -16.74
CA ALA A 317 -13.76 -6.00 -16.38
C ALA A 317 -15.20 -6.52 -16.24
N SER A 318 -15.58 -7.51 -17.05
CA SER A 318 -16.92 -8.13 -17.01
C SER A 318 -17.21 -8.93 -15.73
N VAL A 319 -16.17 -9.26 -14.95
CA VAL A 319 -16.26 -9.98 -13.66
C VAL A 319 -15.79 -9.11 -12.49
N GLY A 320 -16.00 -7.80 -12.58
CA GLY A 320 -15.80 -6.88 -11.47
C GLY A 320 -14.36 -6.41 -11.25
N VAL A 321 -13.40 -6.79 -12.10
CA VAL A 321 -12.02 -6.30 -11.99
C VAL A 321 -11.95 -4.83 -12.40
N ARG A 322 -11.56 -3.97 -11.46
CA ARG A 322 -11.41 -2.52 -11.70
C ARG A 322 -9.96 -2.07 -11.73
N THR A 323 -9.08 -2.83 -11.08
CA THR A 323 -7.65 -2.56 -10.97
C THR A 323 -6.85 -3.78 -11.39
N ILE A 324 -5.87 -3.56 -12.28
CA ILE A 324 -4.87 -4.55 -12.65
C ILE A 324 -3.50 -4.01 -12.23
N GLU A 325 -2.82 -4.76 -11.39
CA GLU A 325 -1.45 -4.53 -11.02
C GLU A 325 -0.52 -5.25 -11.99
N LEU A 326 0.13 -4.48 -12.85
CA LEU A 326 1.03 -5.01 -13.87
C LEU A 326 2.47 -4.94 -13.38
N SER A 327 3.10 -6.10 -13.21
CA SER A 327 4.53 -6.20 -12.95
C SER A 327 5.33 -5.75 -14.17
N ALA A 328 6.03 -4.61 -14.04
CA ALA A 328 6.64 -3.92 -15.18
C ALA A 328 8.14 -3.64 -15.01
N ASP A 329 8.74 -3.95 -13.85
CA ASP A 329 10.17 -3.69 -13.59
C ASP A 329 11.15 -4.40 -14.52
N ALA A 330 12.40 -3.95 -14.49
CA ALA A 330 13.48 -4.45 -15.33
C ALA A 330 13.68 -5.98 -15.23
N MET A 331 13.51 -6.58 -14.03
CA MET A 331 13.69 -8.02 -13.83
C MET A 331 12.54 -8.84 -14.42
N HIS A 332 11.34 -8.27 -14.54
CA HIS A 332 10.25 -8.86 -15.33
C HIS A 332 10.52 -8.74 -16.84
N GLN A 333 11.15 -7.66 -17.30
CA GLN A 333 11.44 -7.43 -18.73
C GLN A 333 12.48 -8.40 -19.32
N ASP A 334 13.23 -9.12 -18.48
CA ASP A 334 14.08 -10.23 -18.92
C ASP A 334 13.26 -11.42 -19.48
N TYR A 335 11.99 -11.53 -19.09
CA TYR A 335 11.09 -12.64 -19.46
C TYR A 335 9.87 -12.19 -20.25
N ILE A 336 9.41 -10.95 -20.05
CA ILE A 336 8.20 -10.39 -20.65
C ILE A 336 8.60 -9.29 -21.64
N ALA A 337 7.98 -9.29 -22.82
CA ALA A 337 8.28 -8.29 -23.83
C ALA A 337 7.84 -6.87 -23.38
N PRO A 338 8.68 -5.83 -23.52
CA PRO A 338 8.34 -4.46 -23.10
C PRO A 338 7.06 -3.89 -23.68
N GLY A 339 6.70 -4.28 -24.91
CA GLY A 339 5.46 -3.84 -25.56
C GLY A 339 4.17 -4.25 -24.84
N VAL A 340 4.23 -5.25 -23.95
CA VAL A 340 3.11 -5.64 -23.07
C VAL A 340 2.67 -4.46 -22.20
N VAL A 341 3.61 -3.68 -21.66
CA VAL A 341 3.30 -2.54 -20.78
C VAL A 341 2.48 -1.51 -21.52
N THR A 342 2.92 -1.12 -22.72
CA THR A 342 2.19 -0.19 -23.60
C THR A 342 0.79 -0.70 -23.95
N ASN A 343 0.66 -1.98 -24.34
CA ASN A 343 -0.63 -2.55 -24.71
C ASN A 343 -1.62 -2.57 -23.53
N MET A 344 -1.14 -2.92 -22.33
CA MET A 344 -1.94 -2.93 -21.10
C MET A 344 -2.42 -1.52 -20.74
N ILE A 345 -1.53 -0.52 -20.75
CA ILE A 345 -1.89 0.88 -20.47
C ILE A 345 -2.97 1.37 -21.43
N ARG A 346 -2.79 1.14 -22.73
CA ARG A 346 -3.75 1.55 -23.77
C ARG A 346 -5.10 0.85 -23.60
N ALA A 347 -5.09 -0.46 -23.34
CA ALA A 347 -6.32 -1.22 -23.12
C ALA A 347 -7.08 -0.75 -21.87
N GLY A 348 -6.37 -0.55 -20.76
CA GLY A 348 -6.97 -0.03 -19.52
C GLY A 348 -7.62 1.34 -19.70
N LYS A 349 -6.94 2.27 -20.39
CA LYS A 349 -7.51 3.60 -20.71
C LYS A 349 -8.77 3.50 -21.56
N GLN A 350 -8.78 2.65 -22.60
CA GLN A 350 -9.94 2.51 -23.48
C GLN A 350 -11.15 1.87 -22.79
N LEU A 351 -10.91 0.99 -21.82
CA LEU A 351 -11.96 0.22 -21.14
C LEU A 351 -12.33 0.78 -19.76
N GLY A 352 -11.65 1.84 -19.30
CA GLY A 352 -11.86 2.40 -17.97
C GLY A 352 -11.42 1.46 -16.84
N VAL A 353 -10.43 0.60 -17.09
CA VAL A 353 -9.81 -0.28 -16.09
C VAL A 353 -8.48 0.34 -15.68
N GLN A 354 -8.27 0.48 -14.37
CA GLN A 354 -7.06 1.08 -13.85
C GLN A 354 -5.87 0.12 -13.99
N ILE A 355 -4.81 0.59 -14.63
CA ILE A 355 -3.53 -0.13 -14.69
C ILE A 355 -2.54 0.55 -13.74
N VAL A 356 -2.06 -0.21 -12.76
CA VAL A 356 -1.02 0.20 -11.83
C VAL A 356 0.27 -0.52 -12.21
N LEU A 357 1.28 0.23 -12.65
CA LEU A 357 2.59 -0.34 -12.94
C LEU A 357 3.32 -0.60 -11.62
N ARG A 358 3.55 -1.87 -11.30
CA ARG A 358 4.37 -2.30 -10.17
C ARG A 358 5.82 -2.38 -10.63
N VAL A 359 6.67 -1.57 -10.00
CA VAL A 359 8.08 -1.50 -10.34
C VAL A 359 8.92 -1.82 -9.11
N CYS A 360 9.38 -3.07 -9.02
CA CYS A 360 10.39 -3.44 -8.04
C CYS A 360 11.76 -2.86 -8.42
N THR A 361 12.45 -2.24 -7.47
CA THR A 361 13.67 -1.45 -7.73
C THR A 361 14.87 -1.94 -6.91
N THR A 362 16.05 -1.83 -7.52
CA THR A 362 17.36 -1.96 -6.87
C THR A 362 18.13 -0.64 -7.01
N ARG A 363 19.39 -0.57 -6.59
CA ARG A 363 20.21 0.63 -6.80
C ARG A 363 20.56 0.82 -8.28
N ARG A 364 20.67 -0.27 -9.04
CA ARG A 364 20.95 -0.27 -10.49
C ARG A 364 19.68 -0.19 -11.33
N GLN A 365 18.61 -0.88 -10.92
CA GLN A 365 17.37 -0.96 -11.67
C GLN A 365 16.29 -0.09 -11.01
N ASN A 366 15.88 0.96 -11.71
CA ASN A 366 14.98 2.00 -11.18
C ASN A 366 13.76 2.20 -12.10
N ALA A 367 12.78 2.99 -11.65
CA ALA A 367 11.56 3.31 -12.39
C ALA A 367 11.82 3.90 -13.79
N GLY A 368 12.96 4.56 -13.97
CA GLY A 368 13.38 5.07 -15.28
C GLY A 368 13.50 3.99 -16.35
N HIS A 369 13.91 2.76 -15.98
CA HIS A 369 14.07 1.63 -16.91
C HIS A 369 12.76 1.14 -17.53
N VAL A 370 11.62 1.60 -17.03
CA VAL A 370 10.29 1.24 -17.54
C VAL A 370 9.64 2.48 -18.11
N VAL A 371 9.52 3.52 -17.29
CA VAL A 371 8.68 4.69 -17.59
C VAL A 371 9.26 5.54 -18.72
N THR A 372 10.58 5.63 -18.85
CA THR A 372 11.21 6.47 -19.91
C THR A 372 11.03 5.90 -21.32
N HIS A 373 10.72 4.60 -21.44
CA HIS A 373 10.45 3.96 -22.73
C HIS A 373 8.99 4.11 -23.18
N LEU A 374 8.11 4.61 -22.32
CA LEU A 374 6.70 4.87 -22.66
C LEU A 374 6.57 6.17 -23.43
N ALA A 375 5.67 6.19 -24.42
CA ALA A 375 5.33 7.40 -25.14
C ALA A 375 4.64 8.44 -24.22
N PRO A 376 4.66 9.75 -24.53
CA PRO A 376 4.03 10.78 -23.69
C PRO A 376 2.57 10.48 -23.34
N GLU A 377 1.78 9.99 -24.29
CA GLU A 377 0.39 9.59 -24.10
C GLU A 377 0.23 8.39 -23.17
N GLU A 378 1.24 7.52 -23.04
CA GLU A 378 1.25 6.37 -22.15
C GLU A 378 1.67 6.77 -20.73
N GLN A 379 2.62 7.69 -20.62
CA GLN A 379 3.04 8.27 -19.35
C GLN A 379 1.98 9.14 -18.69
N CYS A 380 0.99 9.65 -19.44
CA CYS A 380 -0.11 10.45 -18.90
C CYS A 380 -1.29 9.57 -18.47
N GLY A 381 -1.86 9.76 -17.28
CA GLY A 381 -2.99 8.95 -16.80
C GLY A 381 -2.60 7.54 -16.35
N VAL A 382 -1.36 7.35 -15.92
CA VAL A 382 -0.84 6.09 -15.37
C VAL A 382 -0.45 6.28 -13.91
N THR A 383 -0.47 5.18 -13.16
CA THR A 383 0.00 5.13 -11.79
C THR A 383 1.15 4.13 -11.70
N VAL A 384 2.29 4.55 -11.16
CA VAL A 384 3.51 3.76 -10.99
C VAL A 384 3.78 3.62 -9.49
N ALA A 385 3.74 2.39 -8.99
CA ALA A 385 4.06 2.06 -7.62
C ALA A 385 5.45 1.43 -7.57
N THR A 386 6.41 2.15 -7.00
CA THR A 386 7.77 1.65 -6.82
C THR A 386 7.92 0.99 -5.46
N MET A 387 8.73 -0.06 -5.39
CA MET A 387 9.06 -0.74 -4.14
C MET A 387 10.47 -1.31 -4.19
N PRO A 388 11.32 -1.08 -3.16
CA PRO A 388 12.66 -1.64 -3.15
C PRO A 388 12.58 -3.16 -3.03
N ALA A 389 13.44 -3.87 -3.76
CA ALA A 389 13.62 -5.30 -3.58
C ALA A 389 14.05 -5.59 -2.13
N ALA A 390 13.26 -6.39 -1.42
CA ALA A 390 13.63 -6.96 -0.14
C ALA A 390 14.32 -8.31 -0.39
N ALA A 391 15.38 -8.63 0.36
CA ALA A 391 16.16 -9.85 0.16
C ALA A 391 15.44 -11.10 0.71
N ILE A 392 14.31 -11.43 0.10
CA ILE A 392 13.40 -12.51 0.45
C ILE A 392 13.27 -13.43 -0.79
N GLY A 393 13.22 -14.74 -0.58
CA GLY A 393 13.17 -15.70 -1.68
C GLY A 393 14.38 -15.58 -2.61
N ARG A 394 14.15 -15.56 -3.93
CA ARG A 394 15.24 -15.40 -4.90
C ARG A 394 15.94 -14.05 -4.82
N ALA A 395 15.27 -13.01 -4.32
CA ALA A 395 15.88 -11.70 -4.15
C ALA A 395 17.05 -11.71 -3.16
N ALA A 396 17.17 -12.74 -2.31
CA ALA A 396 18.33 -12.96 -1.46
C ALA A 396 19.63 -13.24 -2.24
N LEU A 397 19.55 -13.59 -3.52
CA LEU A 397 20.69 -13.78 -4.42
C LEU A 397 21.13 -12.47 -5.11
N ILE A 398 20.34 -11.40 -5.01
CA ILE A 398 20.72 -10.09 -5.54
C ILE A 398 21.93 -9.57 -4.73
N PRO A 399 22.99 -9.07 -5.39
CA PRO A 399 24.18 -8.57 -4.69
C PRO A 399 23.85 -7.53 -3.62
N GLU A 400 24.48 -7.65 -2.45
CA GLU A 400 24.29 -6.75 -1.30
C GLU A 400 24.44 -5.27 -1.65
N ASN A 401 25.39 -4.95 -2.53
CA ASN A 401 25.66 -3.59 -2.96
C ASN A 401 24.58 -3.01 -3.88
N ASP A 402 23.69 -3.84 -4.44
CA ASP A 402 22.57 -3.42 -5.27
C ASP A 402 21.26 -3.28 -4.48
N LEU A 403 21.15 -3.87 -3.28
CA LEU A 403 19.96 -3.75 -2.44
C LEU A 403 19.89 -2.43 -1.67
N TRP A 404 18.67 -1.93 -1.45
CA TRP A 404 18.40 -0.71 -0.68
C TRP A 404 18.39 -0.99 0.83
N ARG A 405 19.55 -1.22 1.45
CA ARG A 405 19.65 -1.43 2.91
C ARG A 405 20.21 -0.25 3.70
N LYS A 406 19.71 -0.06 4.92
CA LYS A 406 20.18 0.93 5.92
C LYS A 406 20.79 0.22 7.13
N PRO A 407 21.80 0.80 7.81
CA PRO A 407 22.32 0.27 9.07
C PRO A 407 21.26 0.26 10.19
N GLY A 408 21.37 -0.70 11.09
CA GLY A 408 20.50 -0.83 12.25
C GLY A 408 19.24 -1.63 11.97
N LEU A 409 18.39 -1.74 12.99
CA LEU A 409 17.11 -2.43 12.89
C LEU A 409 16.08 -1.53 12.19
N PRO A 410 15.29 -2.06 11.26
CA PRO A 410 14.23 -1.31 10.61
C PRO A 410 13.07 -1.04 11.57
N GLU A 411 12.55 0.18 11.57
CA GLU A 411 11.36 0.58 12.32
C GLU A 411 10.07 0.29 11.51
N GLY A 412 8.92 0.30 12.18
CA GLY A 412 7.59 0.13 11.57
C GLY A 412 6.86 -1.15 12.00
N SER A 413 5.55 -1.20 11.72
CA SER A 413 4.68 -2.33 12.09
C SER A 413 3.55 -2.55 11.06
N CYS A 414 2.83 -3.66 11.18
CA CYS A 414 1.82 -4.09 10.21
C CYS A 414 0.39 -3.66 10.56
N ALA A 415 0.19 -2.91 11.65
CA ALA A 415 -1.12 -2.63 12.27
C ALA A 415 -2.19 -2.08 11.30
N HIS A 416 -1.77 -1.47 10.19
CA HIS A 416 -2.67 -0.86 9.21
C HIS A 416 -2.62 -1.53 7.81
N ALA A 417 -1.90 -2.63 7.62
CA ALA A 417 -1.59 -3.18 6.30
C ALA A 417 -1.80 -4.71 6.20
N LEU A 418 -2.65 -5.30 7.05
CA LEU A 418 -2.88 -6.74 7.02
C LEU A 418 -3.78 -7.17 5.88
N ASN A 419 -3.47 -8.35 5.34
CA ASN A 419 -4.26 -9.08 4.36
C ASN A 419 -4.42 -10.52 4.83
N VAL A 420 -5.56 -11.13 4.52
CA VAL A 420 -5.74 -12.57 4.73
C VAL A 420 -5.29 -13.24 3.44
N VAL A 421 -4.23 -14.04 3.51
CA VAL A 421 -3.66 -14.71 2.33
C VAL A 421 -3.94 -16.19 2.40
N VAL A 422 -4.45 -16.75 1.31
CA VAL A 422 -4.55 -18.19 1.09
C VAL A 422 -3.48 -18.58 0.07
N ALA A 423 -2.51 -19.38 0.51
CA ALA A 423 -1.42 -19.89 -0.30
C ALA A 423 -1.88 -21.06 -1.20
N PRO A 424 -1.12 -21.42 -2.26
CA PRO A 424 -1.49 -22.52 -3.17
C PRO A 424 -1.69 -23.89 -2.51
N ASP A 425 -1.04 -24.13 -1.36
CA ASP A 425 -1.16 -25.34 -0.55
C ASP A 425 -2.32 -25.30 0.47
N GLY A 426 -3.14 -24.23 0.43
CA GLY A 426 -4.28 -24.02 1.30
C GLY A 426 -3.94 -23.41 2.66
N ARG A 427 -2.67 -23.13 2.98
CA ARG A 427 -2.31 -22.44 4.23
C ARG A 427 -2.79 -21.00 4.24
N VAL A 428 -3.20 -20.54 5.42
CA VAL A 428 -3.71 -19.18 5.61
C VAL A 428 -2.75 -18.35 6.45
N TYR A 429 -2.46 -17.12 6.01
CA TYR A 429 -1.53 -16.20 6.66
C TYR A 429 -2.15 -14.80 6.85
N PRO A 430 -1.71 -14.03 7.86
CA PRO A 430 -2.17 -12.66 8.07
C PRO A 430 -1.33 -11.60 7.30
N CYS A 431 -0.56 -12.01 6.28
CA CYS A 431 0.40 -11.15 5.56
C CYS A 431 0.66 -11.66 4.13
N CYS A 432 0.88 -10.74 3.19
CA CYS A 432 1.18 -10.98 1.77
C CYS A 432 2.55 -10.40 1.34
N ASN A 433 3.50 -10.27 2.26
CA ASN A 433 4.78 -9.62 2.01
C ASN A 433 5.95 -10.33 2.70
N GLY A 434 6.04 -11.65 2.47
CA GLY A 434 7.06 -12.55 3.00
C GLY A 434 6.64 -13.33 4.26
N GLY A 435 5.57 -12.90 4.94
CA GLY A 435 5.04 -13.62 6.10
C GLY A 435 4.47 -14.99 5.74
N GLU A 436 3.94 -15.13 4.53
CA GLU A 436 3.46 -16.38 3.92
C GLU A 436 4.56 -17.41 3.62
N LEU A 437 5.83 -17.02 3.78
CA LEU A 437 6.98 -17.92 3.72
C LEU A 437 7.43 -18.42 5.09
N CYS A 438 6.78 -17.94 6.16
CA CYS A 438 7.15 -18.25 7.54
C CYS A 438 6.11 -19.21 8.13
N PRO A 439 6.39 -20.52 8.20
CA PRO A 439 5.40 -21.50 8.68
C PRO A 439 4.88 -21.21 10.09
N SER A 440 5.71 -20.58 10.93
CA SER A 440 5.38 -20.16 12.29
C SER A 440 4.35 -19.03 12.38
N LEU A 441 4.08 -18.34 11.26
CA LEU A 441 3.07 -17.29 11.15
C LEU A 441 1.74 -17.78 10.53
N SER A 442 1.64 -19.07 10.18
CA SER A 442 0.42 -19.68 9.64
C SER A 442 -0.71 -19.66 10.67
N LEU A 443 -1.94 -19.38 10.22
CA LEU A 443 -3.17 -19.43 11.00
C LEU A 443 -3.87 -20.79 10.93
N GLY A 444 -3.44 -21.66 10.01
CA GLY A 444 -4.07 -22.95 9.73
C GLY A 444 -4.10 -23.26 8.24
N SER A 445 -4.91 -24.25 7.84
CA SER A 445 -5.15 -24.62 6.44
C SER A 445 -6.65 -24.71 6.15
N ILE A 446 -7.07 -24.18 5.01
CA ILE A 446 -8.48 -24.25 4.54
C ILE A 446 -8.98 -25.67 4.34
N HIS A 447 -8.09 -26.67 4.31
CA HIS A 447 -8.43 -28.08 4.21
C HIS A 447 -8.72 -28.73 5.56
N GLU A 448 -8.40 -28.05 6.67
CA GLU A 448 -8.51 -28.59 8.03
C GLU A 448 -9.57 -27.87 8.87
N GLY A 449 -10.01 -26.67 8.47
CA GLY A 449 -10.99 -25.88 9.21
C GLY A 449 -11.55 -24.71 8.41
N SER A 450 -12.43 -23.95 9.06
CA SER A 450 -13.03 -22.76 8.46
C SER A 450 -12.11 -21.54 8.57
N LEU A 451 -12.27 -20.58 7.66
CA LEU A 451 -11.59 -19.30 7.72
C LEU A 451 -11.94 -18.57 9.04
N GLN A 452 -13.18 -18.70 9.53
CA GLN A 452 -13.59 -18.07 10.79
C GLN A 452 -12.78 -18.59 11.99
N ASP A 453 -12.50 -19.89 12.05
CA ASP A 453 -11.69 -20.49 13.12
C ASP A 453 -10.26 -19.97 13.09
N MET A 454 -9.66 -19.90 11.89
CA MET A 454 -8.31 -19.37 11.69
C MET A 454 -8.22 -17.91 12.10
N MET A 455 -9.19 -17.09 11.71
CA MET A 455 -9.23 -15.68 12.10
C MET A 455 -9.44 -15.50 13.61
N SER A 456 -10.21 -16.40 14.25
CA SER A 456 -10.41 -16.38 15.70
C SER A 456 -9.13 -16.73 16.48
N SER A 457 -8.22 -17.52 15.89
CA SER A 457 -6.93 -17.88 16.49
C SER A 457 -5.97 -16.70 16.67
N LEU A 458 -6.17 -15.60 15.93
CA LEU A 458 -5.35 -14.39 16.04
C LEU A 458 -5.51 -13.69 17.39
N ARG A 459 -6.68 -13.79 18.02
CA ARG A 459 -6.98 -13.10 19.28
C ARG A 459 -6.07 -13.53 20.43
N PRO A 460 -5.90 -14.83 20.73
CA PRO A 460 -4.98 -15.28 21.78
C PRO A 460 -3.50 -15.31 21.33
N ASN A 461 -3.19 -15.05 20.05
CA ASN A 461 -1.81 -15.16 19.55
C ASN A 461 -0.98 -13.91 19.87
N PHE A 462 -0.40 -13.87 21.07
CA PHE A 462 0.44 -12.76 21.54
C PHE A 462 1.64 -12.46 20.63
N MET A 463 2.22 -13.49 20.00
CA MET A 463 3.37 -13.30 19.10
C MET A 463 2.95 -12.52 17.86
N LEU A 464 1.90 -12.97 17.17
CA LEU A 464 1.36 -12.27 16.00
C LEU A 464 0.87 -10.87 16.37
N ARG A 465 0.16 -10.69 17.50
CA ARG A 465 -0.28 -9.36 17.93
C ARG A 465 0.89 -8.42 18.24
N THR A 466 1.95 -8.92 18.87
CA THR A 466 3.17 -8.14 19.11
C THR A 466 3.83 -7.76 17.79
N LEU A 467 3.96 -8.70 16.86
CA LEU A 467 4.51 -8.45 15.53
C LEU A 467 3.69 -7.38 14.78
N VAL A 468 2.37 -7.49 14.80
CA VAL A 468 1.47 -6.57 14.10
C VAL A 468 1.54 -5.16 14.67
N HIS A 469 1.52 -5.00 15.99
CA HIS A 469 1.44 -3.69 16.63
C HIS A 469 2.81 -3.04 16.86
N ALA A 470 3.80 -3.80 17.35
CA ALA A 470 5.11 -3.29 17.72
C ALA A 470 6.18 -3.50 16.63
N GLY A 471 5.90 -4.35 15.64
CA GLY A 471 6.84 -4.66 14.56
C GLY A 471 7.91 -5.69 14.94
N PRO A 472 8.63 -6.23 13.95
CA PRO A 472 9.62 -7.30 14.17
C PRO A 472 10.86 -6.81 14.93
N ALA A 473 11.20 -5.52 14.87
CA ALA A 473 12.31 -4.96 15.64
C ALA A 473 12.10 -5.06 17.15
N HIS A 474 10.85 -5.14 17.62
CA HIS A 474 10.54 -5.36 19.03
C HIS A 474 11.15 -6.66 19.57
N PHE A 475 11.24 -7.70 18.74
CA PHE A 475 11.80 -8.99 19.12
C PHE A 475 13.33 -8.99 19.22
N ALA A 476 14.02 -7.96 18.73
CA ALA A 476 15.47 -7.92 18.77
C ALA A 476 16.02 -7.85 20.20
N SER A 477 15.30 -7.25 21.15
CA SER A 477 15.68 -7.28 22.57
C SER A 477 15.60 -8.70 23.14
N PHE A 478 14.53 -9.43 22.81
CA PHE A 478 14.33 -10.81 23.26
C PHE A 478 15.45 -11.72 22.73
N LEU A 479 15.80 -11.55 21.46
CA LEU A 479 16.90 -12.29 20.84
C LEU A 479 18.26 -11.95 21.45
N ARG A 480 18.51 -10.70 21.85
CA ARG A 480 19.73 -10.30 22.55
C ARG A 480 19.82 -10.88 23.95
N GLU A 481 18.72 -10.85 24.70
CA GLU A 481 18.61 -11.48 26.03
C GLU A 481 18.86 -12.99 25.95
N ALA A 482 18.41 -13.65 24.88
CA ALA A 482 18.66 -15.06 24.59
C ALA A 482 20.07 -15.36 24.03
N GLY A 483 20.95 -14.35 23.89
CA GLY A 483 22.30 -14.53 23.34
C GLY A 483 22.36 -14.69 21.81
N LEU A 484 21.24 -14.54 21.11
CA LEU A 484 21.12 -14.71 19.65
C LEU A 484 21.24 -13.40 18.86
N GLY A 485 21.54 -12.28 19.54
CA GLY A 485 21.68 -10.97 18.90
C GLY A 485 22.69 -10.92 17.76
N ALA A 486 23.74 -11.76 17.80
CA ALA A 486 24.77 -11.85 16.76
C ALA A 486 24.27 -12.46 15.43
N LYS A 487 23.12 -13.15 15.44
CA LYS A 487 22.49 -13.67 14.22
C LYS A 487 21.75 -12.58 13.43
N LEU A 488 21.39 -11.47 14.07
CA LEU A 488 20.74 -10.35 13.39
C LEU A 488 21.75 -9.65 12.49
N ARG A 489 21.33 -9.34 11.25
CA ARG A 489 22.15 -8.54 10.33
C ARG A 489 22.37 -7.14 10.87
N ASP A 490 23.43 -6.49 10.41
CA ASP A 490 23.74 -5.09 10.71
C ASP A 490 22.93 -4.12 9.85
N ARG A 491 22.37 -4.59 8.73
CA ARG A 491 21.65 -3.79 7.72
C ARG A 491 20.40 -4.51 7.22
N TYR A 492 19.32 -3.74 7.03
CA TYR A 492 18.05 -4.23 6.45
C TYR A 492 17.48 -3.21 5.47
N GLY A 493 16.72 -3.70 4.50
CA GLY A 493 15.99 -2.88 3.53
C GLY A 493 14.55 -2.60 3.95
N SER A 494 13.96 -3.48 4.76
CA SER A 494 12.61 -3.30 5.30
C SER A 494 12.42 -4.06 6.61
N PHE A 495 11.38 -3.70 7.37
CA PHE A 495 10.96 -4.52 8.51
C PHE A 495 10.48 -5.91 8.10
N CYS A 496 9.96 -6.08 6.87
CA CYS A 496 9.54 -7.39 6.35
C CYS A 496 10.72 -8.35 6.17
N GLU A 497 11.88 -7.83 5.79
CA GLU A 497 13.12 -8.61 5.69
C GLU A 497 13.60 -9.10 7.06
N LEU A 498 13.53 -8.25 8.10
CA LEU A 498 13.81 -8.64 9.48
C LEU A 498 12.79 -9.68 9.97
N CYS A 499 11.50 -9.46 9.72
CA CYS A 499 10.42 -10.39 10.05
C CYS A 499 10.71 -11.78 9.45
N THR A 500 10.98 -11.81 8.14
CA THR A 500 11.30 -13.06 7.44
C THR A 500 12.51 -13.74 8.06
N GLN A 501 13.61 -13.02 8.30
CA GLN A 501 14.79 -13.59 8.96
C GLN A 501 14.45 -14.26 10.29
N ILE A 502 13.71 -13.57 11.16
CA ILE A 502 13.34 -14.08 12.48
C ILE A 502 12.49 -15.35 12.34
N PHE A 503 11.45 -15.31 11.49
CA PHE A 503 10.42 -16.35 11.45
C PHE A 503 10.69 -17.49 10.46
N THR A 504 11.77 -17.42 9.69
CA THR A 504 12.31 -18.55 8.90
C THR A 504 13.51 -19.23 9.56
N ASP A 505 14.22 -18.59 10.50
CA ASP A 505 15.27 -19.24 11.30
C ASP A 505 14.61 -19.94 12.51
N PRO A 506 14.69 -21.29 12.62
CA PRO A 506 14.03 -22.02 13.70
C PRO A 506 14.51 -21.63 15.10
N GLU A 507 15.78 -21.29 15.27
CA GLU A 507 16.36 -20.92 16.56
C GLU A 507 15.88 -19.53 17.00
N LEU A 508 15.87 -18.56 16.07
CA LEU A 508 15.32 -17.23 16.34
C LEU A 508 13.82 -17.30 16.64
N THR A 509 13.07 -18.06 15.85
CA THR A 509 11.63 -18.27 16.04
C THR A 509 11.34 -18.86 17.42
N GLN A 510 12.05 -19.92 17.81
CA GLN A 510 11.85 -20.58 19.09
C GLN A 510 12.15 -19.65 20.26
N ALA A 511 13.25 -18.88 20.20
CA ALA A 511 13.59 -17.92 21.24
C ALA A 511 12.52 -16.83 21.40
N VAL A 512 11.99 -16.30 20.28
CA VAL A 512 10.88 -15.34 20.32
C VAL A 512 9.63 -15.95 20.94
N GLN A 513 9.24 -17.15 20.54
CA GLN A 513 8.05 -17.83 21.07
C GLN A 513 8.16 -18.09 22.58
N GLN A 514 9.30 -18.58 23.05
CA GLN A 514 9.55 -18.82 24.47
C GLN A 514 9.47 -17.53 25.29
N GLU A 515 10.07 -16.45 24.81
CA GLU A 515 10.10 -15.18 25.54
C GLU A 515 8.73 -14.50 25.56
N VAL A 516 7.98 -14.55 24.45
CA VAL A 516 6.59 -14.07 24.40
C VAL A 516 5.71 -14.85 25.37
N GLN A 517 5.82 -16.18 25.41
CA GLN A 517 5.06 -17.01 26.34
C GLN A 517 5.41 -16.69 27.80
N ARG A 518 6.70 -16.57 28.12
CA ARG A 518 7.19 -16.21 29.46
C ARG A 518 6.62 -14.88 29.94
N ARG A 519 6.65 -13.85 29.08
CA ARG A 519 6.14 -12.50 29.40
C ARG A 519 4.61 -12.48 29.50
N ALA A 520 3.89 -13.18 28.61
CA ALA A 520 2.44 -13.30 28.69
C ALA A 520 2.01 -13.98 30.00
N PHE A 521 2.69 -15.05 30.41
CA PHE A 521 2.42 -15.72 31.69
C PHE A 521 2.71 -14.82 32.90
N ALA A 522 3.83 -14.08 32.89
CA ALA A 522 4.16 -13.14 33.96
C ALA A 522 3.13 -12.00 34.08
N ALA A 523 2.62 -11.47 32.96
CA ALA A 523 1.59 -10.43 32.95
C ALA A 523 0.24 -10.93 33.50
N LEU A 524 -0.12 -12.18 33.22
CA LEU A 524 -1.32 -12.80 33.80
C LEU A 524 -1.18 -12.91 35.33
N LEU A 525 -0.04 -13.37 35.84
CA LEU A 525 0.22 -13.48 37.28
C LEU A 525 0.21 -12.12 38.00
N SER A 526 0.76 -11.08 37.39
CA SER A 526 0.75 -9.73 37.98
C SER A 526 -0.64 -9.08 37.94
N SER A 527 -1.44 -9.34 36.90
CA SER A 527 -2.83 -8.86 36.83
C SER A 527 -3.76 -9.50 37.86
N THR A 528 -3.45 -10.72 38.31
CA THR A 528 -4.17 -11.40 39.41
C THR A 528 -3.76 -10.92 40.81
N ALA A 529 -2.76 -10.04 40.91
CA ALA A 529 -2.19 -9.59 42.17
C ALA A 529 -2.35 -8.07 42.39
N ALA A 530 -3.58 -7.59 42.71
CA ALA A 530 -3.92 -6.59 43.76
C ALA A 530 -5.16 -5.71 43.44
N PRO A 531 -5.91 -5.18 44.45
CA PRO A 531 -5.56 -5.16 45.89
C PRO A 531 -6.53 -5.91 46.82
N LYS A 532 -5.93 -6.51 47.87
CA LYS A 532 -6.64 -6.74 49.15
C LYS A 532 -7.07 -5.37 49.68
N GLY A 533 -8.37 -5.16 49.83
CA GLY A 533 -8.93 -3.94 50.42
C GLY A 533 -8.47 -3.74 51.87
N PRO A 534 -8.53 -2.50 52.39
CA PRO A 534 -8.17 -2.22 53.76
C PRO A 534 -9.21 -2.84 54.71
N CYS A 535 -8.74 -3.53 55.74
CA CYS A 535 -9.56 -4.05 56.84
C CYS A 535 -9.72 -3.00 57.94
#